data_AF-A0A496R0U6-F1
#
_entry.id   AF-A0A496R0U6-F1
#
_cell.length_a   1.000
_cell.length_b   1.000
_cell.length_c   1.000
_cell.angle_alpha   90.00
_cell.angle_beta   90.00
_cell.angle_gamma   90.00
#
_symmetry.space_group_name_H-M   'P 1'
#
loop_
_entity.id
_entity.type
_entity.pdbx_description
1 polymer ?
#
loop_
_entity_poly.entity_id
_entity_poly.type
_entity_poly.pdbx_seq_one_letter_code
_entity_poly.pdbx_strand_id
1 'polypeptide(L)'
;MTGADILPTISASLIKATQLSYVEDAPGTRSILVKLNTILRYTERKPGDVLLKEEWSIMVTFLELQRIQSPVRFTYDARNNKDTSGVYIPRGRLFSLLYDEFQRNMEKSAGLITFSLQLVSASPLEIKLTINSDGTVRFIQW
;
A
#
# COMPACT_ATOMS: atom_id res chain seq x y z
N MET A 1 7.22 -14.80 -7.35
CA MET A 1 5.75 -14.64 -7.18
C MET A 1 5.27 -13.75 -8.30
N THR A 2 4.43 -14.29 -9.19
CA THR A 2 3.83 -13.55 -10.31
C THR A 2 2.60 -12.79 -9.79
N GLY A 3 2.21 -11.69 -10.42
CA GLY A 3 1.08 -10.84 -9.99
C GLY A 3 -0.29 -11.52 -9.86
N ALA A 4 -0.37 -12.85 -10.00
CA ALA A 4 -1.56 -13.66 -9.80
C ALA A 4 -1.92 -13.85 -8.30
N ASP A 5 -0.93 -13.82 -7.40
CA ASP A 5 -1.15 -14.13 -5.98
C ASP A 5 -1.68 -12.93 -5.15
N ILE A 6 -1.75 -11.73 -5.75
CA ILE A 6 -2.24 -10.49 -5.10
C ILE A 6 -3.77 -10.35 -5.25
N LEU A 7 -4.34 -10.96 -6.31
CA LEU A 7 -5.77 -10.91 -6.65
C LEU A 7 -6.73 -11.50 -5.59
N PRO A 8 -6.41 -12.62 -4.90
CA PRO A 8 -7.31 -13.19 -3.90
C PRO A 8 -7.54 -12.26 -2.70
N THR A 9 -6.51 -11.54 -2.26
CA THR A 9 -6.59 -10.65 -1.09
C THR A 9 -7.25 -9.32 -1.42
N ILE A 10 -7.03 -8.80 -2.63
CA ILE A 10 -7.80 -7.66 -3.17
C ILE A 10 -9.27 -8.06 -3.29
N SER A 11 -9.58 -9.28 -3.75
CA SER A 11 -10.94 -9.80 -3.84
C SER A 11 -11.60 -9.96 -2.47
N ALA A 12 -10.89 -10.47 -1.46
CA ALA A 12 -11.40 -10.57 -0.09
C ALA A 12 -11.64 -9.18 0.55
N SER A 13 -10.77 -8.21 0.26
CA SER A 13 -10.91 -6.82 0.71
C SER A 13 -12.07 -6.12 -0.01
N LEU A 14 -12.26 -6.40 -1.31
CA LEU A 14 -13.39 -5.93 -2.10
C LEU A 14 -14.70 -6.50 -1.56
N ILE A 15 -14.80 -7.81 -1.35
CA ILE A 15 -15.99 -8.47 -0.80
C ILE A 15 -16.38 -7.82 0.54
N LYS A 16 -15.41 -7.63 1.45
CA LYS A 16 -15.65 -6.96 2.74
C LYS A 16 -16.02 -5.48 2.61
N ALA A 17 -15.46 -4.76 1.64
CA ALA A 17 -15.83 -3.38 1.37
C ALA A 17 -17.23 -3.24 0.73
N THR A 18 -17.66 -4.19 -0.11
CA THR A 18 -19.05 -4.29 -0.57
C THR A 18 -20.00 -4.66 0.57
N GLN A 19 -19.56 -5.48 1.53
CA GLN A 19 -20.34 -5.75 2.74
C GLN A 19 -20.47 -4.50 3.63
N LEU A 20 -19.44 -3.64 3.66
CA LEU A 20 -19.50 -2.31 4.30
C LEU A 20 -20.34 -1.31 3.50
N SER A 21 -20.38 -1.41 2.16
CA SER A 21 -21.21 -0.55 1.31
C SER A 21 -22.69 -0.89 1.36
N TYR A 22 -23.07 -2.09 1.82
CA TYR A 22 -24.46 -2.43 2.19
C TYR A 22 -24.99 -1.59 3.37
N VAL A 23 -24.14 -0.79 4.01
CA VAL A 23 -24.51 0.28 4.94
C VAL A 23 -24.47 1.61 4.16
N GLU A 24 -25.47 1.82 3.30
CA GLU A 24 -25.48 2.91 2.28
C GLU A 24 -25.53 4.34 2.85
N ASP A 25 -25.59 4.54 4.18
CA ASP A 25 -25.67 5.87 4.81
C ASP A 25 -24.53 6.23 5.78
N ALA A 26 -23.47 5.42 5.88
CA ALA A 26 -22.35 5.71 6.79
C ALA A 26 -21.35 6.75 6.20
N PRO A 27 -21.00 7.82 6.92
CA PRO A 27 -19.95 8.74 6.52
C PRO A 27 -18.62 8.00 6.26
N GLY A 28 -18.08 8.11 5.04
CA GLY A 28 -16.79 7.52 4.66
C GLY A 28 -16.84 6.38 3.63
N THR A 29 -18.00 5.76 3.40
CA THR A 29 -18.17 4.67 2.41
C THR A 29 -17.73 5.07 1.00
N ARG A 30 -18.11 6.27 0.55
CA ARG A 30 -17.68 6.81 -0.75
C ARG A 30 -16.16 6.92 -0.88
N SER A 31 -15.46 7.33 0.19
CA SER A 31 -14.00 7.45 0.18
C SER A 31 -13.34 6.07 0.04
N ILE A 32 -13.86 5.06 0.73
CA ILE A 32 -13.39 3.67 0.64
C ILE A 32 -13.56 3.13 -0.78
N LEU A 33 -14.75 3.30 -1.38
CA LEU A 33 -15.02 2.85 -2.75
C LEU A 33 -14.11 3.51 -3.78
N VAL A 34 -13.85 4.82 -3.65
CA VAL A 34 -12.90 5.53 -4.52
C VAL A 34 -11.49 4.95 -4.37
N LYS A 35 -11.01 4.72 -3.15
CA LYS A 35 -9.69 4.13 -2.90
C LYS A 35 -9.55 2.73 -3.49
N LEU A 36 -10.58 1.89 -3.36
CA LEU A 36 -10.61 0.55 -3.95
C LEU A 36 -10.59 0.58 -5.47
N ASN A 37 -11.40 1.44 -6.09
CA ASN A 37 -11.43 1.62 -7.54
C ASN A 37 -10.05 2.08 -8.07
N THR A 38 -9.36 2.96 -7.33
CA THR A 38 -7.99 3.38 -7.68
C THR A 38 -7.02 2.19 -7.71
N ILE A 39 -7.03 1.32 -6.70
CA ILE A 39 -6.19 0.12 -6.67
C ILE A 39 -6.55 -0.83 -7.82
N LEU A 40 -7.85 -1.07 -8.03
CA LEU A 40 -8.33 -1.95 -9.10
C LEU A 40 -7.85 -1.49 -10.48
N ARG A 41 -8.09 -0.22 -10.83
CA ARG A 41 -7.65 0.36 -12.10
C ARG A 41 -6.14 0.25 -12.29
N TYR A 42 -5.36 0.46 -11.23
CA TYR A 42 -3.92 0.29 -11.28
C TYR A 42 -3.51 -1.16 -11.57
N THR A 43 -4.16 -2.13 -10.94
CA THR A 43 -3.89 -3.55 -11.19
C THR A 43 -4.31 -4.01 -12.58
N GLU A 44 -5.36 -3.43 -13.15
CA GLU A 44 -5.91 -3.79 -14.47
C GLU A 44 -5.13 -3.22 -15.66
N ARG A 45 -4.57 -2.00 -15.55
CA ARG A 45 -3.88 -1.33 -16.67
C ARG A 45 -2.66 -2.09 -17.19
N LYS A 46 -2.07 -2.97 -16.37
CA LYS A 46 -0.91 -3.83 -16.67
C LYS A 46 0.25 -3.19 -17.50
N PRO A 47 0.68 -1.93 -17.26
CA PRO A 47 1.86 -1.39 -17.94
C PRO A 47 3.14 -2.12 -17.49
N GLY A 48 4.21 -2.00 -18.30
CA GLY A 48 5.56 -2.45 -17.94
C GLY A 48 6.18 -1.55 -16.87
N ASP A 49 6.25 -0.25 -17.16
CA ASP A 49 6.76 0.78 -16.24
C ASP A 49 5.66 1.79 -15.86
N VAL A 50 5.77 2.36 -14.67
CA VAL A 50 4.88 3.39 -14.13
C VAL A 50 5.69 4.52 -13.50
N LEU A 51 5.07 5.69 -13.38
CA LEU A 51 5.67 6.78 -12.62
C LEU A 51 5.76 6.40 -11.14
N LEU A 52 6.90 6.66 -10.50
CA LEU A 52 7.11 6.40 -9.07
C LEU A 52 6.02 7.06 -8.22
N LYS A 53 5.61 8.28 -8.57
CA LYS A 53 4.53 8.99 -7.88
C LYS A 53 3.18 8.25 -7.96
N GLU A 54 2.92 7.55 -9.06
CA GLU A 54 1.70 6.76 -9.25
C GLU A 54 1.75 5.54 -8.34
N GLU A 55 2.84 4.76 -8.38
CA GLU A 55 2.98 3.58 -7.54
C GLU A 55 3.03 3.92 -6.03
N TRP A 56 3.67 5.02 -5.67
CA TRP A 56 3.65 5.56 -4.30
C TRP A 56 2.23 5.88 -3.83
N SER A 57 1.43 6.53 -4.69
CA SER A 57 0.03 6.85 -4.38
C SER A 57 -0.78 5.58 -4.11
N ILE A 58 -0.53 4.51 -4.87
CA ILE A 58 -1.17 3.20 -4.66
C ILE A 58 -0.78 2.58 -3.33
N MET A 59 0.51 2.62 -2.98
CA MET A 59 1.00 2.14 -1.69
C MET A 59 0.32 2.87 -0.52
N VAL A 60 0.27 4.20 -0.57
CA VAL A 60 -0.41 5.01 0.46
C VAL A 60 -1.90 4.66 0.53
N THR A 61 -2.57 4.55 -0.62
CA THR A 61 -3.99 4.19 -0.70
C THR A 61 -4.25 2.83 -0.06
N PHE A 62 -3.36 1.85 -0.26
CA PHE A 62 -3.45 0.55 0.37
C PHE A 62 -3.32 0.65 1.90
N LEU A 63 -2.32 1.37 2.42
CA LEU A 63 -2.14 1.52 3.88
C LEU A 63 -3.31 2.27 4.54
N GLU A 64 -3.90 3.25 3.85
CA GLU A 64 -5.13 3.91 4.32
C GLU A 64 -6.29 2.92 4.48
N LEU A 65 -6.49 2.03 3.51
CA LEU A 65 -7.52 0.99 3.60
C LEU A 65 -7.23 0.02 4.76
N GLN A 66 -5.96 -0.37 4.97
CA GLN A 66 -5.59 -1.23 6.10
C GLN A 66 -5.84 -0.55 7.45
N ARG A 67 -5.58 0.76 7.56
CA ARG A 67 -5.90 1.55 8.76
C ARG A 67 -7.40 1.60 9.05
N ILE A 68 -8.22 1.74 8.02
CA ILE A 68 -9.69 1.72 8.17
C ILE A 68 -10.16 0.34 8.63
N GLN A 69 -9.57 -0.73 8.09
CA GLN A 69 -9.93 -2.10 8.44
C GLN A 69 -9.49 -2.49 9.86
N SER A 70 -8.35 -1.99 10.33
CA SER A 70 -7.74 -2.37 11.62
C SER A 70 -7.26 -1.16 12.43
N PRO A 71 -8.14 -0.21 12.80
CA PRO A 71 -7.72 1.10 13.33
C PRO A 71 -7.00 1.05 14.69
N VAL A 72 -7.21 -0.01 15.49
CA VAL A 72 -6.57 -0.18 16.80
C VAL A 72 -5.20 -0.86 16.68
N ARG A 73 -4.99 -1.65 15.61
CA ARG A 73 -3.79 -2.49 15.45
C ARG A 73 -2.84 -1.97 14.39
N PHE A 74 -3.23 -0.97 13.62
CA PHE A 74 -2.47 -0.49 12.48
C PHE A 74 -2.43 1.03 12.42
N THR A 75 -1.22 1.56 12.33
CA THR A 75 -0.97 2.96 11.99
C THR A 75 0.09 3.04 10.90
N TYR A 76 0.12 4.17 10.19
CA TYR A 76 1.17 4.41 9.21
C TYR A 76 1.55 5.89 9.14
N ASP A 77 2.77 6.15 8.72
CA ASP A 77 3.31 7.46 8.34
C ASP A 77 3.96 7.31 6.96
N ALA A 78 3.52 8.09 5.97
CA ALA A 78 4.06 8.04 4.63
C ALA A 78 4.51 9.42 4.20
N ARG A 79 5.82 9.59 4.01
CA ARG A 79 6.43 10.88 3.65
C ARG A 79 7.15 10.77 2.31
N ASN A 80 6.69 11.55 1.34
CA ASN A 80 7.38 11.76 0.08
C ASN A 80 7.86 13.21 0.00
N ASN A 81 9.09 13.44 0.45
CA ASN A 81 9.67 14.79 0.54
C ASN A 81 10.62 15.08 -0.64
N LYS A 82 10.56 14.28 -1.71
CA LYS A 82 11.45 14.41 -2.86
C LYS A 82 10.65 14.66 -4.12
N ASP A 83 11.23 15.43 -5.03
CA ASP A 83 10.67 15.52 -6.38
C ASP A 83 10.90 14.17 -7.08
N THR A 84 9.80 13.57 -7.48
CA THR A 84 9.74 12.27 -8.16
C THR A 84 9.16 12.39 -9.56
N SER A 85 9.00 13.63 -10.03
CA SER A 85 8.45 13.94 -11.34
C SER A 85 9.38 13.37 -12.42
N GLY A 86 8.88 12.40 -13.18
CA GLY A 86 9.62 11.77 -14.28
C GLY A 86 10.46 10.55 -13.91
N VAL A 87 10.43 10.09 -12.65
CA VAL A 87 11.04 8.81 -12.28
C VAL A 87 10.11 7.66 -12.66
N TYR A 88 10.59 6.75 -13.50
CA TYR A 88 9.86 5.54 -13.90
C TYR A 88 10.44 4.31 -13.21
N ILE A 89 9.56 3.40 -12.80
CA ILE A 89 9.91 2.14 -12.16
C ILE A 89 9.08 0.98 -12.74
N PRO A 90 9.57 -0.27 -12.63
CA PRO A 90 8.78 -1.44 -13.01
C PRO A 90 7.50 -1.55 -12.16
N ARG A 91 6.36 -1.70 -12.82
CA ARG A 91 5.04 -1.72 -12.17
C ARG A 91 4.96 -2.76 -11.06
N GLY A 92 4.49 -2.32 -9.90
CA GLY A 92 4.03 -3.19 -8.83
C GLY A 92 5.17 -3.76 -7.99
N ARG A 93 6.42 -3.38 -8.27
CA ARG A 93 7.60 -3.85 -7.54
C ARG A 93 7.65 -3.27 -6.13
N LEU A 94 7.35 -1.98 -5.96
CA LEU A 94 7.30 -1.39 -4.63
C LEU A 94 6.05 -1.84 -3.89
N PHE A 95 4.94 -1.93 -4.61
CA PHE A 95 3.68 -2.42 -4.05
C PHE A 95 3.82 -3.87 -3.54
N SER A 96 4.45 -4.77 -4.30
CA SER A 96 4.65 -6.16 -3.88
C SER A 96 5.53 -6.25 -2.64
N LEU A 97 6.61 -5.46 -2.57
CA LEU A 97 7.48 -5.43 -1.39
C LEU A 97 6.73 -4.96 -0.13
N LEU A 98 5.95 -3.89 -0.25
CA LEU A 98 5.11 -3.41 0.84
C LEU A 98 4.10 -4.47 1.27
N TYR A 99 3.44 -5.10 0.29
CA TYR A 99 2.44 -6.12 0.55
C TYR A 99 3.03 -7.35 1.25
N ASP A 100 4.17 -7.83 0.79
CA ASP A 100 4.87 -8.97 1.40
C ASP A 100 5.26 -8.66 2.85
N GLU A 101 5.76 -7.46 3.13
CA GLU A 101 6.07 -7.04 4.50
C GLU A 101 4.81 -6.87 5.35
N PHE A 102 3.74 -6.33 4.78
CA PHE A 102 2.45 -6.21 5.46
C PHE A 102 1.94 -7.58 5.91
N GLN A 103 1.91 -8.58 5.01
CA GLN A 103 1.48 -9.94 5.35
C GLN A 103 2.34 -10.54 6.46
N ARG A 104 3.68 -10.46 6.32
CA ARG A 104 4.62 -10.96 7.34
C ARG A 104 4.35 -10.37 8.74
N ASN A 105 4.08 -9.07 8.81
CA ASN A 105 3.87 -8.39 10.09
C ASN A 105 2.49 -8.66 10.68
N MET A 106 1.46 -8.78 9.84
CA MET A 106 0.12 -9.13 10.27
C MET A 106 0.04 -10.56 10.83
N GLU A 107 0.84 -11.49 10.30
CA GLU A 107 0.93 -12.87 10.81
C GLU A 107 1.72 -12.96 12.11
N LYS A 108 2.82 -12.20 12.24
CA LYS A 108 3.75 -12.31 13.37
C LYS A 108 3.36 -11.47 14.58
N SER A 109 2.73 -10.31 14.38
CA SER A 109 2.48 -9.37 15.46
C SER A 109 1.02 -9.41 15.89
N ALA A 110 0.76 -9.81 17.13
CA ALA A 110 -0.54 -9.62 17.77
C ALA A 110 -0.76 -8.16 18.23
N GLY A 111 0.32 -7.37 18.33
CA GLY A 111 0.32 -6.00 18.85
C GLY A 111 0.03 -4.91 17.82
N LEU A 112 0.34 -3.66 18.19
CA LEU A 112 0.26 -2.51 17.31
C LEU A 112 1.38 -2.57 16.26
N ILE A 113 1.02 -2.37 14.99
CA ILE A 113 1.94 -2.35 13.86
C ILE A 113 1.97 -0.92 13.29
N THR A 114 3.17 -0.33 13.20
CA THR A 114 3.35 0.99 12.58
C THR A 114 4.21 0.89 11.32
N PHE A 115 3.67 1.29 10.17
CA PHE A 115 4.41 1.37 8.90
C PHE A 115 4.90 2.79 8.64
N SER A 116 6.20 2.97 8.46
CA SER A 116 6.81 4.25 8.10
C SER A 116 7.47 4.16 6.72
N LEU A 117 6.86 4.78 5.73
CA LEU A 117 7.37 4.88 4.36
C LEU A 117 8.06 6.22 4.15
N GLN A 118 9.32 6.19 3.72
CA GLN A 118 10.06 7.40 3.38
C GLN A 118 10.84 7.22 2.07
N LEU A 119 10.63 8.13 1.12
CA LEU A 119 11.54 8.26 -0.02
C LEU A 119 12.77 9.09 0.40
N VAL A 120 13.95 8.47 0.38
CA VAL A 120 15.20 9.06 0.90
C VAL A 120 16.02 9.71 -0.21
N SER A 121 16.04 9.08 -1.39
CA SER A 121 16.67 9.65 -2.58
C SER A 121 15.86 9.33 -3.84
N ALA A 122 15.83 10.26 -4.80
CA ALA A 122 15.28 10.03 -6.13
C ALA A 122 16.36 9.55 -7.12
N SER A 123 17.65 9.77 -6.81
CA SER A 123 18.78 9.34 -7.63
C SER A 123 20.05 9.15 -6.76
N PRO A 124 20.59 7.93 -6.61
CA PRO A 124 19.94 6.66 -6.97
C PRO A 124 18.60 6.53 -6.23
N LEU A 125 17.61 5.87 -6.83
CA LEU A 125 16.30 5.74 -6.23
C LEU A 125 16.44 4.93 -4.92
N GLU A 126 16.24 5.57 -3.79
CA GLU A 126 16.38 4.94 -2.48
C GLU A 126 15.12 5.17 -1.67
N ILE A 127 14.41 4.08 -1.41
CA ILE A 127 13.22 4.05 -0.59
C ILE A 127 13.55 3.36 0.72
N LYS A 128 13.32 4.07 1.82
CA LYS A 128 13.41 3.50 3.15
C LYS A 128 12.02 3.10 3.61
N LEU A 129 11.84 1.79 3.82
CA LEU A 129 10.66 1.22 4.45
C LEU A 129 11.03 0.82 5.88
N THR A 130 10.51 1.55 6.85
CA THR A 130 10.69 1.25 8.27
C THR A 130 9.40 0.66 8.81
N ILE A 131 9.47 -0.50 9.47
CA ILE A 131 8.30 -1.15 10.04
C ILE A 131 8.53 -1.28 11.54
N ASN A 132 7.85 -0.45 12.31
CA ASN A 132 7.93 -0.43 13.76
C ASN A 132 6.83 -1.36 14.32
N SER A 133 6.94 -2.66 14.01
CA SER A 133 6.20 -3.72 14.72
C SER A 133 7.14 -4.55 15.60
N ASP A 134 8.40 -4.67 15.17
CA ASP A 134 9.49 -5.42 15.78
C ASP A 134 10.83 -4.64 15.77
N GLY A 135 10.83 -3.40 15.28
CA GLY A 135 12.04 -2.57 15.10
C GLY A 135 12.79 -2.83 13.79
N THR A 136 12.22 -3.60 12.85
CA THR A 136 12.87 -3.91 11.57
C THR A 136 12.89 -2.68 10.64
N VAL A 137 14.09 -2.26 10.26
CA VAL A 137 14.32 -1.24 9.24
C VAL A 137 14.82 -1.92 7.96
N ARG A 138 14.15 -1.68 6.82
CA ARG A 138 14.58 -2.15 5.51
C ARG A 138 14.88 -0.97 4.58
N PHE A 139 16.05 -1.01 3.97
CA PHE A 139 16.43 -0.10 2.91
C PHE A 139 16.22 -0.81 1.58
N ILE A 140 15.50 -0.15 0.68
CA ILE A 140 15.35 -0.59 -0.70
C ILE A 140 16.19 0.40 -1.52
N GLN A 141 17.39 -0.04 -1.90
CA GLN A 141 18.26 0.67 -2.82
C GLN A 141 18.06 0.16 -4.24
N TRP A 142 18.05 1.08 -5.20
CA TRP A 142 17.85 0.82 -6.62
C TRP A 142 19.04 1.31 -7.44
#